data_AF-A0A946NLG6-F1
#
_entry.id   AF-A0A946NLG6-F1
#
_cell.length_a   1.000
_cell.length_b   1.000
_cell.length_c   1.000
_cell.angle_alpha   90.00
_cell.angle_beta   90.00
_cell.angle_gamma   90.00
#
_symmetry.space_group_name_H-M   'P 1'
#
loop_
_entity.id
_entity.type
_entity.pdbx_description
1 polymer ?
#
loop_
_entity_poly.entity_id
_entity_poly.type
_entity_poly.pdbx_seq_one_letter_code
_entity_poly.pdbx_strand_id
1 'polypeptide(L)'
;MEISSIKIYPFDTGTPQSSLRGYADVVLDDLIVIKGFRILVSKSGGLFIGLPSKKGKDGKFYELIEFKSEAFQNQLRECILHAFKNFS
;
A
#
# COMPACT_ATOMS: atom_id res chain seq x y z
N MET A 1 -13.90 6.47 -10.88
CA MET A 1 -12.69 6.90 -10.20
C MET A 1 -11.58 5.99 -10.66
N GLU A 2 -10.54 6.59 -11.22
CA GLU A 2 -9.40 5.95 -11.85
C GLU A 2 -8.15 6.27 -11.05
N ILE A 3 -7.12 5.44 -11.22
CA ILE A 3 -5.83 5.63 -10.59
C ILE A 3 -4.96 6.41 -11.58
N SER A 4 -4.76 7.70 -11.33
CA SER A 4 -3.98 8.58 -12.21
C SER A 4 -2.48 8.33 -12.09
N SER A 5 -1.97 8.12 -10.87
CA SER A 5 -0.56 7.79 -10.68
C SER A 5 -0.29 7.06 -9.38
N ILE A 6 0.83 6.36 -9.34
CA ILE A 6 1.34 5.64 -8.17
C ILE A 6 2.80 6.02 -7.98
N LYS A 7 3.13 6.48 -6.78
CA LYS A 7 4.51 6.75 -6.38
C LYS A 7 4.97 5.71 -5.37
N ILE A 8 6.03 4.98 -5.74
CA ILE A 8 6.61 3.93 -4.92
C ILE A 8 7.80 4.49 -4.13
N TYR A 9 7.87 4.11 -2.85
CA TYR A 9 8.99 4.36 -1.96
C TYR A 9 9.50 3.00 -1.48
N PRO A 10 10.48 2.39 -2.16
CA PRO A 10 11.01 1.09 -1.73
C PRO A 10 11.83 1.23 -0.45
N PHE A 11 11.82 0.19 0.38
CA PHE A 11 12.76 0.05 1.49
C PHE A 11 13.59 -1.21 1.28
N ASP A 12 14.90 -1.04 1.29
CA ASP A 12 15.77 -2.14 1.68
C ASP A 12 15.93 -2.08 3.20
N THR A 13 15.21 -2.95 3.91
CA THR A 13 15.32 -2.98 5.38
C THR A 13 16.59 -3.69 5.85
N GLY A 14 17.38 -4.30 4.95
CA GLY A 14 18.59 -5.08 5.28
C GLY A 14 18.37 -6.22 6.27
N THR A 15 17.12 -6.44 6.71
CA THR A 15 16.75 -7.30 7.82
C THR A 15 15.59 -8.19 7.36
N PRO A 16 15.79 -9.52 7.27
CA PRO A 16 14.76 -10.46 6.81
C PRO A 16 13.47 -10.45 7.65
N GLN A 17 13.54 -9.91 8.86
CA GLN A 17 12.46 -9.97 9.85
C GLN A 17 11.33 -8.97 9.61
N SER A 18 11.59 -7.84 8.95
CA SER A 18 10.54 -6.87 8.65
C SER A 18 9.69 -7.39 7.50
N SER A 19 8.37 -7.42 7.66
CA SER A 19 7.46 -7.71 6.55
C SER A 19 7.32 -6.53 5.59
N LEU A 20 7.72 -5.31 5.98
CA LEU A 20 7.62 -4.11 5.15
C LEU A 20 8.70 -4.10 4.06
N ARG A 21 8.26 -3.83 2.82
CA ARG A 21 9.11 -3.73 1.62
C ARG A 21 9.06 -2.36 0.97
N GLY A 22 8.02 -1.58 1.25
CA GLY A 22 7.80 -0.30 0.59
C GLY A 22 6.60 0.44 1.15
N TYR A 23 6.51 1.73 0.84
CA TYR A 23 5.25 2.46 0.84
C TYR A 23 4.85 2.81 -0.59
N ALA A 24 3.56 3.05 -0.79
CA ALA A 24 3.03 3.66 -2.00
C ALA A 24 2.08 4.80 -1.66
N ASP A 25 2.13 5.85 -2.46
CA ASP A 25 1.11 6.90 -2.53
C ASP A 25 0.36 6.75 -3.85
N VAL A 26 -0.96 6.91 -3.81
CA VAL A 26 -1.84 6.78 -4.98
C VAL A 26 -2.56 8.10 -5.21
N VAL A 27 -2.60 8.55 -6.46
CA VAL A 27 -3.40 9.69 -6.90
C VAL A 27 -4.63 9.17 -7.65
N LEU A 28 -5.81 9.63 -7.27
CA LEU A 28 -7.09 9.27 -7.86
C LEU A 28 -7.69 10.46 -8.60
N ASP A 29 -8.07 10.24 -9.87
CA ASP A 29 -8.64 11.24 -10.79
C ASP A 29 -7.86 12.57 -10.86
N ASP A 30 -6.57 12.58 -10.50
CA ASP A 30 -5.74 13.79 -10.29
C ASP A 30 -6.30 14.79 -9.26
N LEU A 31 -7.26 14.35 -8.43
CA LEU A 31 -7.95 15.17 -7.44
C LEU A 31 -7.52 14.86 -6.01
N ILE A 32 -7.24 13.59 -5.72
CA ILE A 32 -7.03 13.12 -4.34
C ILE A 32 -5.75 12.29 -4.28
N VAL A 33 -4.87 12.63 -3.34
CA VAL A 33 -3.72 11.80 -2.99
C VAL A 33 -4.01 11.04 -1.70
N ILE A 34 -3.93 9.72 -1.77
CA ILE A 34 -4.00 8.84 -0.61
C ILE A 34 -2.59 8.31 -0.34
N LYS A 35 -2.06 8.62 0.85
CA LYS A 35 -0.68 8.32 1.22
C LYS A 35 -0.57 7.13 2.16
N GLY A 36 0.56 6.43 2.08
CA GLY A 36 0.96 5.47 3.11
C GLY A 36 0.34 4.07 2.96
N PHE A 37 0.04 3.64 1.73
CA PHE A 37 -0.18 2.22 1.47
C PHE A 37 1.10 1.45 1.78
N ARG A 38 0.98 0.30 2.43
CA ARG A 38 2.11 -0.50 2.91
C ARG A 38 2.30 -1.70 1.98
N ILE A 39 3.46 -1.82 1.35
CA ILE A 39 3.83 -2.99 0.57
C ILE A 39 4.51 -3.98 1.53
N LEU A 40 3.87 -5.12 1.74
CA LEU A 40 4.25 -6.10 2.74
C LEU A 40 4.53 -7.44 2.08
N VAL A 41 5.43 -8.23 2.66
CA VAL A 41 5.66 -9.63 2.30
C VAL A 41 5.10 -10.54 3.39
N SER A 42 4.41 -11.60 2.98
CA SER A 42 3.95 -12.65 3.88
C SER A 42 5.13 -13.56 4.28
N LYS A 43 4.93 -14.39 5.30
CA LYS A 43 5.90 -15.43 5.67
C LYS A 43 6.16 -16.44 4.53
N SER A 44 5.18 -16.62 3.64
CA SER A 44 5.28 -17.50 2.45
C SER A 44 5.90 -16.81 1.23
N GLY A 45 6.34 -15.54 1.36
CA GLY A 45 7.00 -14.80 0.28
C GLY A 45 6.06 -14.02 -0.65
N GLY A 46 4.73 -14.13 -0.47
CA GLY A 46 3.75 -13.40 -1.26
C GLY A 46 3.67 -11.92 -0.87
N LEU A 47 3.68 -11.01 -1.85
CA LEU A 47 3.48 -9.59 -1.61
C LEU A 47 1.99 -9.26 -1.46
N PHE A 48 1.67 -8.34 -0.55
CA PHE A 48 0.32 -7.84 -0.34
C PHE A 48 0.35 -6.37 0.09
N ILE A 49 -0.77 -5.68 -0.10
CA ILE A 49 -0.90 -4.24 0.19
C ILE A 49 -1.78 -4.03 1.42
N GLY A 50 -1.19 -3.43 2.46
CA GLY A 50 -1.91 -2.91 3.61
C GLY A 50 -2.40 -1.48 3.37
N LEU A 51 -3.60 -1.16 3.86
CA LEU A 51 -4.16 0.19 3.75
C LEU A 51 -3.39 1.22 4.61
N PRO A 52 -3.51 2.52 4.32
CA PRO A 52 -3.04 3.55 5.24
C PRO A 52 -3.62 3.35 6.63
N SER A 53 -2.76 3.36 7.66
CA SER A 53 -3.19 3.15 9.04
C SER A 53 -2.38 3.99 10.01
N LYS A 54 -2.98 4.25 11.18
CA LYS A 54 -2.35 4.97 12.28
C LYS A 54 -2.42 4.14 13.56
N LYS A 55 -1.34 4.16 14.33
CA LYS A 55 -1.31 3.56 15.66
C LYS A 55 -2.05 4.44 16.65
N GLY A 56 -3.08 3.89 17.29
CA GLY A 56 -3.83 4.52 18.37
C GLY A 56 -3.04 4.55 19.69
N LYS A 57 -3.56 5.29 20.66
CA LYS A 57 -2.99 5.37 22.02
C LYS A 57 -3.04 4.02 22.75
N ASP A 58 -4.00 3.18 22.39
CA ASP A 58 -4.15 1.81 22.88
C ASP A 58 -3.19 0.81 22.22
N GLY A 59 -2.32 1.30 21.32
CA GLY A 59 -1.34 0.51 20.61
C GLY A 59 -1.87 -0.25 19.38
N LYS A 60 -3.18 -0.19 19.11
CA LYS A 60 -3.79 -0.84 17.94
C LYS A 60 -3.62 0.01 16.68
N PHE A 61 -3.65 -0.62 15.51
CA PHE A 61 -3.64 0.07 14.24
C PHE A 61 -5.07 0.21 13.72
N TYR A 62 -5.41 1.43 13.29
CA TYR A 62 -6.69 1.76 12.70
C TYR A 62 -6.49 2.19 11.27
N GLU A 63 -7.28 1.65 10.35
CA GLU A 63 -7.29 2.06 8.95
C GLU A 63 -7.79 3.51 8.85
N LEU A 64 -7.15 4.29 8.00
CA LEU A 64 -7.50 5.71 7.80
C LEU A 64 -8.49 5.92 6.66
N ILE A 65 -8.69 4.90 5.84
CA ILE A 65 -9.59 4.91 4.70
C ILE A 65 -10.41 3.62 4.69
N GLU A 66 -11.59 3.68 4.10
CA GLU A 66 -12.45 2.54 3.82
C GLU A 66 -12.90 2.62 2.37
N PHE A 67 -12.88 1.50 1.65
CA PHE A 67 -13.42 1.43 0.30
C PHE A 67 -14.84 0.89 0.34
N LYS A 68 -15.77 1.57 -0.32
CA LYS A 68 -17.15 1.08 -0.48
C LYS A 68 -17.32 0.06 -1.63
N SER A 69 -16.31 -0.05 -2.49
CA SER A 69 -16.27 -1.04 -3.58
C SER A 69 -15.08 -1.95 -3.40
N GLU A 70 -15.35 -3.23 -3.13
CA GLU A 70 -14.32 -4.27 -3.04
C GLU A 70 -13.56 -4.43 -4.37
N ALA A 71 -14.27 -4.34 -5.50
CA ALA A 71 -13.67 -4.43 -6.82
C ALA A 71 -12.61 -3.33 -7.04
N PHE A 72 -12.92 -2.09 -6.67
CA PHE A 72 -11.97 -0.98 -6.80
C PHE A 72 -10.80 -1.12 -5.82
N GLN A 73 -11.06 -1.58 -4.58
CA GLN A 73 -10.00 -1.86 -3.62
C GLN A 73 -9.02 -2.91 -4.16
N ASN A 74 -9.53 -4.00 -4.74
CA ASN A 74 -8.70 -5.06 -5.32
C ASN A 74 -7.92 -4.56 -6.53
N GLN A 75 -8.56 -3.81 -7.44
CA GLN A 75 -7.89 -3.16 -8.56
C GLN A 75 -6.72 -2.28 -8.08
N LEU A 76 -6.96 -1.44 -7.07
CA LEU A 76 -5.94 -0.55 -6.53
C LEU A 76 -4.75 -1.32 -5.93
N ARG A 77 -5.02 -2.41 -5.20
CA ARG A 77 -3.96 -3.27 -4.66
C ARG A 77 -3.11 -3.89 -5.77
N GLU A 78 -3.74 -4.42 -6.81
CA GLU A 78 -3.03 -4.99 -7.95
C GLU A 78 -2.19 -3.94 -8.70
N CYS A 79 -2.74 -2.74 -8.93
CA CYS A 79 -1.99 -1.64 -9.56
C CYS A 79 -0.76 -1.24 -8.75
N ILE A 80 -0.86 -1.15 -7.41
CA ILE A 80 0.29 -0.86 -6.55
C ILE A 80 1.32 -1.99 -6.63
N LEU A 81 0.90 -3.26 -6.56
CA LEU A 81 1.81 -4.41 -6.65
C LEU A 81 2.54 -4.45 -7.99
N HIS A 82 1.83 -4.18 -9.08
CA HIS A 82 2.40 -4.12 -10.41
C HIS A 82 3.42 -2.98 -10.53
N ALA A 83 3.06 -1.77 -10.05
CA ALA A 83 3.96 -0.63 -10.02
C ALA A 83 5.23 -0.90 -9.19
N PHE A 84 5.10 -1.58 -8.05
CA PHE A 84 6.25 -1.95 -7.22
C PHE A 84 7.18 -2.95 -7.92
N LYS A 85 6.64 -3.98 -8.58
CA LYS A 85 7.45 -4.98 -9.31
C LYS A 85 8.26 -4.33 -10.44
N ASN A 86 7.66 -3.37 -11.14
CA ASN A 86 8.28 -2.66 -12.26
C ASN A 86 9.14 -1.45 -11.85
N PHE A 87 9.27 -1.17 -10.55
CA PHE A 87 10.18 -0.13 -10.05
C PHE A 87 11.66 -0.56 -10.12
N SER A 88 11.91 -1.87 -10.35
CA SER A 88 13.23 -2.51 -10.38
C SER A 88 14.08 -2.10 -11.57
#